data_AF-A0A3E4EF96-F1
#
_entry.id   AF-A0A3E4EF96-F1
#
_cell.length_a   1.000
_cell.length_b   1.000
_cell.length_c   1.000
_cell.angle_alpha   90.00
_cell.angle_beta   90.00
_cell.angle_gamma   90.00
#
_symmetry.space_group_name_H-M   'P 1'
#
loop_
_entity.id
_entity.type
_entity.pdbx_description
1 polymer ?
#
loop_
_entity_poly.entity_id
_entity_poly.type
_entity_poly.pdbx_seq_one_letter_code
_entity_poly.pdbx_strand_id
1 'polypeptide(L)'
;MTKTLELSINSGRVYAGMSQILKAKQELKNKVQEIYSDSKLSDEGKKEYELLWRNKYEETCKKASADMQEAVNELQNAVVTDEFRPSQEMRDTIDFIQTMKAGGCLSDRLLSEQLSKFRGEEMNLIYLREKLKDCIGTAPFDKLTFSGYSKADIGRPAQFIPPDRYFNQLRESLEKSDNTMTDYLMGGLESRLGIESADGKRYKQERQASVNGTSQLI
;
A
#
# COMPACT_ATOMS: atom_id res chain seq x y z
N MET A 1 -20.20 3.99 -8.53
CA MET A 1 -18.86 4.61 -8.43
C MET A 1 -17.93 3.81 -9.34
N THR A 2 -16.87 4.37 -9.92
CA THR A 2 -15.95 3.57 -10.76
C THR A 2 -15.00 2.76 -9.87
N LYS A 3 -14.61 1.54 -10.28
CA LYS A 3 -13.68 0.67 -9.52
C LYS A 3 -12.40 1.41 -9.11
N THR A 4 -11.83 2.21 -10.01
CA THR A 4 -10.63 3.04 -9.74
C THR A 4 -10.85 4.06 -8.63
N LEU A 5 -12.03 4.68 -8.56
CA LEU A 5 -12.36 5.67 -7.53
C LEU A 5 -12.53 4.99 -6.16
N GLU A 6 -13.20 3.84 -6.09
CA GLU A 6 -13.34 3.05 -4.86
C GLU A 6 -11.97 2.63 -4.31
N LEU A 7 -11.10 2.10 -5.17
CA LEU A 7 -9.72 1.75 -4.80
C LEU A 7 -8.94 2.96 -4.28
N SER A 8 -9.07 4.12 -4.94
CA SER A 8 -8.42 5.36 -4.52
C SER A 8 -8.92 5.87 -3.18
N ILE A 9 -10.22 5.73 -2.89
CA ILE A 9 -10.82 6.12 -1.62
C ILE A 9 -10.31 5.20 -0.50
N ASN A 10 -10.28 3.90 -0.73
CA ASN A 10 -9.80 2.93 0.26
C ASN A 10 -8.30 3.06 0.53
N SER A 11 -7.49 3.32 -0.50
CA SER A 11 -6.09 3.71 -0.29
C SER A 11 -5.97 4.97 0.59
N GLY A 12 -6.84 5.96 0.33
CA GLY A 12 -6.88 7.21 1.11
C GLY A 12 -7.24 6.99 2.58
N ARG A 13 -8.21 6.11 2.89
CA ARG A 13 -8.58 5.73 4.26
C ARG A 13 -7.38 5.25 5.07
N VAL A 14 -6.51 4.42 4.47
CA VAL A 14 -5.28 3.95 5.14
C VAL A 14 -4.36 5.13 5.50
N TYR A 15 -4.03 6.00 4.55
CA TYR A 15 -3.17 7.16 4.83
C TYR A 15 -3.81 8.19 5.78
N ALA A 16 -5.13 8.34 5.74
CA ALA A 16 -5.87 9.19 6.65
C ALA A 16 -5.78 8.66 8.09
N GLY A 17 -5.96 7.35 8.29
CA GLY A 17 -5.77 6.70 9.59
C GLY A 17 -4.34 6.88 10.13
N MET A 18 -3.32 6.68 9.29
CA MET A 18 -1.92 6.93 9.66
C MET A 18 -1.69 8.39 10.09
N SER A 19 -2.25 9.35 9.35
CA SER A 19 -2.20 10.78 9.69
C SER A 19 -2.87 11.08 11.03
N GLN A 20 -4.05 10.51 11.27
CA GLN A 20 -4.82 10.71 12.50
C GLN A 20 -4.04 10.21 13.73
N ILE A 21 -3.44 9.03 13.65
CA ILE A 21 -2.64 8.45 14.74
C ILE A 21 -1.41 9.32 15.02
N LEU A 22 -0.71 9.79 13.98
CA LEU A 22 0.44 10.69 14.15
C LEU A 22 0.04 12.01 14.83
N LYS A 23 -1.06 12.63 14.40
CA LYS A 23 -1.59 13.87 14.99
C LYS A 23 -2.00 13.66 16.44
N ALA A 24 -2.70 12.57 16.74
CA ALA A 24 -3.09 12.22 18.12
C ALA A 24 -1.88 11.98 19.03
N LYS A 25 -0.82 11.32 18.52
CA LYS A 25 0.44 11.13 19.27
C LYS A 25 1.12 12.46 19.60
N GLN A 26 1.14 13.39 18.64
CA GLN A 26 1.72 14.72 18.86
C GLN A 26 0.86 15.55 19.84
N GLU A 27 -0.47 15.49 19.73
CA GLU A 27 -1.39 16.14 20.66
C GLU A 27 -1.18 15.62 22.10
N LEU A 28 -1.09 14.31 22.28
CA LEU A 28 -0.80 13.70 23.59
C LEU A 28 0.54 14.21 24.14
N LYS A 29 1.60 14.22 23.32
CA LYS A 29 2.93 14.71 23.74
C LYS A 29 2.86 16.16 24.22
N ASN A 30 2.23 17.04 23.44
CA ASN A 30 2.10 18.45 23.78
C ASN A 30 1.29 18.63 25.07
N LYS A 31 0.18 17.89 25.23
CA LYS A 31 -0.68 17.97 26.41
C LYS A 31 -0.01 17.46 27.67
N VAL A 32 0.73 16.36 27.60
CA VAL A 32 1.53 15.89 28.74
C VAL A 32 2.54 16.96 29.15
N GLN A 33 3.23 17.59 28.19
CA GLN A 33 4.17 18.66 28.50
C GLN A 33 3.49 19.87 29.19
N GLU A 34 2.32 20.30 28.69
CA GLU A 34 1.52 21.37 29.30
C GLU A 34 1.11 21.01 30.74
N ILE A 35 0.59 19.80 30.97
CA ILE A 35 0.14 19.31 32.29
C ILE A 35 1.28 19.36 33.31
N TYR A 36 2.45 18.84 32.96
CA TYR A 36 3.57 18.78 33.90
C TYR A 36 4.27 20.13 34.09
N SER A 37 4.07 21.09 33.18
CA SER A 37 4.54 22.46 33.31
C SER A 37 3.61 23.34 34.14
N ASP A 38 2.36 22.91 34.40
CA ASP A 38 1.41 23.69 35.19
C ASP A 38 1.71 23.57 36.70
N SER A 39 2.18 24.68 37.27
CA SER A 39 2.46 24.83 38.70
C SER A 39 1.20 24.83 39.59
N LYS A 40 0.00 24.99 39.01
CA LYS A 40 -1.26 25.01 39.76
C LYS A 40 -1.84 23.61 40.01
N LEU A 41 -1.39 22.61 39.27
CA LEU A 41 -1.84 21.24 39.41
C LEU A 41 -1.04 20.51 40.50
N SER A 42 -1.74 19.81 41.39
CA SER A 42 -1.11 18.81 42.25
C SER A 42 -0.61 17.62 41.43
N ASP A 43 0.26 16.80 42.01
CA ASP A 43 0.76 15.60 41.35
C ASP A 43 -0.36 14.59 41.03
N GLU A 44 -1.39 14.49 41.89
CA GLU A 44 -2.60 13.71 41.62
C GLU A 44 -3.37 14.28 40.43
N GLY A 45 -3.59 15.61 40.40
CA GLY A 45 -4.27 16.26 39.29
C GLY A 45 -3.54 16.07 37.96
N LYS A 46 -2.20 16.15 37.96
CA LYS A 46 -1.39 15.89 36.76
C LYS A 46 -1.60 14.47 36.22
N LYS A 47 -1.59 13.47 37.10
CA LYS A 47 -1.84 12.06 36.72
C LYS A 47 -3.24 11.84 36.17
N GLU A 48 -4.26 12.44 36.77
CA GLU A 48 -5.65 12.34 36.29
C GLU A 48 -5.82 12.95 34.90
N TYR A 49 -5.27 14.15 34.67
CA TYR A 49 -5.31 14.78 33.35
C TYR A 49 -4.51 14.00 32.31
N GLU A 50 -3.32 13.50 32.66
CA GLU A 50 -2.53 12.66 31.76
C GLU A 50 -3.33 11.41 31.34
N LEU A 51 -3.96 10.73 32.30
CA LEU A 51 -4.76 9.53 32.01
C LEU A 51 -5.93 9.83 31.07
N LEU A 52 -6.63 10.96 31.27
CA LEU A 52 -7.70 11.39 30.37
C LEU A 52 -7.21 11.56 28.93
N TRP A 53 -6.06 12.20 28.74
CA TRP A 53 -5.47 12.41 27.41
C TRP A 53 -4.95 11.11 26.79
N ARG A 54 -4.38 10.20 27.60
CA ARG A 54 -4.00 8.86 27.15
C ARG A 54 -5.20 8.06 26.66
N ASN A 55 -6.31 8.08 27.39
CA ASN A 55 -7.54 7.40 26.98
C ASN A 55 -8.09 7.95 25.65
N LYS A 56 -8.09 9.28 25.47
CA LYS A 56 -8.50 9.92 24.19
C LYS A 56 -7.61 9.49 23.03
N TYR A 57 -6.30 9.42 23.26
CA TYR A 57 -5.32 8.95 22.28
C TYR A 57 -5.60 7.48 21.91
N GLU A 58 -5.77 6.60 22.90
CA GLU A 58 -6.05 5.18 22.68
C GLU A 58 -7.35 4.94 21.91
N GLU A 59 -8.41 5.68 22.22
CA GLU A 59 -9.68 5.61 21.49
C GLU A 59 -9.52 6.02 20.02
N THR A 60 -8.77 7.10 19.77
CA THR A 60 -8.47 7.57 18.42
C THR A 60 -7.67 6.52 17.64
N CYS A 61 -6.64 5.95 18.25
CA CYS A 61 -5.83 4.89 17.65
C CYS A 61 -6.66 3.65 17.32
N LYS A 62 -7.57 3.24 18.22
CA LYS A 62 -8.45 2.09 18.00
C LYS A 62 -9.39 2.30 16.80
N LYS A 63 -10.04 3.47 16.71
CA LYS A 63 -10.95 3.80 15.60
C LYS A 63 -10.21 3.88 14.26
N ALA A 64 -9.10 4.61 14.23
CA ALA A 64 -8.28 4.73 13.03
C ALA A 64 -7.75 3.36 12.57
N SER A 65 -7.24 2.54 13.50
CA SER A 65 -6.73 1.20 13.15
C SER A 65 -7.82 0.28 12.59
N ALA A 66 -9.03 0.33 13.14
CA ALA A 66 -10.15 -0.46 12.62
C ALA A 66 -10.53 -0.06 11.18
N ASP A 67 -10.62 1.26 10.91
CA ASP A 67 -10.92 1.78 9.57
C ASP A 67 -9.82 1.42 8.56
N MET A 68 -8.55 1.50 8.95
CA MET A 68 -7.43 1.09 8.09
C MET A 68 -7.47 -0.41 7.76
N GLN A 69 -7.76 -1.26 8.73
CA GLN A 69 -7.86 -2.71 8.53
C GLN A 69 -9.03 -3.07 7.60
N GLU A 70 -10.18 -2.42 7.77
CA GLU A 70 -11.33 -2.58 6.87
C GLU A 70 -10.97 -2.15 5.45
N ALA A 71 -10.35 -0.98 5.28
CA ALA A 71 -9.92 -0.48 3.98
C ALA A 71 -8.94 -1.44 3.28
N VAL A 72 -8.01 -2.05 4.02
CA VAL A 72 -7.09 -3.07 3.47
C VAL A 72 -7.84 -4.32 3.02
N ASN A 73 -8.85 -4.77 3.76
CA ASN A 73 -9.68 -5.91 3.35
C ASN A 73 -10.48 -5.61 2.07
N GLU A 74 -11.06 -4.41 1.97
CA GLU A 74 -11.76 -3.99 0.76
C GLU A 74 -10.82 -3.91 -0.45
N LEU A 75 -9.59 -3.40 -0.26
CA LEU A 75 -8.56 -3.39 -1.30
C LEU A 75 -8.16 -4.81 -1.73
N GLN A 76 -7.97 -5.73 -0.78
CA GLN A 76 -7.65 -7.12 -1.09
C GLN A 76 -8.78 -7.78 -1.90
N ASN A 77 -10.03 -7.64 -1.48
CA ASN A 77 -11.19 -8.25 -2.14
C ASN A 77 -11.37 -7.74 -3.57
N ALA A 78 -10.97 -6.49 -3.85
CA ALA A 78 -11.04 -5.92 -5.19
C ALA A 78 -9.93 -6.42 -6.14
N VAL A 79 -8.84 -6.94 -5.58
CA VAL A 79 -7.65 -7.45 -6.30
C VAL A 79 -7.68 -8.97 -6.44
N VAL A 80 -7.99 -9.66 -5.35
CA VAL A 80 -8.03 -11.12 -5.27
C VAL A 80 -9.45 -11.58 -5.60
N THR A 81 -9.69 -11.87 -6.88
CA THR A 81 -11.00 -12.29 -7.39
C THR A 81 -10.95 -13.75 -7.86
N ASP A 82 -11.99 -14.52 -7.53
CA ASP A 82 -12.09 -15.94 -7.92
C ASP A 82 -12.43 -16.16 -9.41
N GLU A 83 -12.96 -15.14 -10.08
CA GLU A 83 -13.42 -15.26 -11.46
C GLU A 83 -12.35 -14.80 -12.45
N PHE A 84 -11.78 -15.75 -13.19
CA PHE A 84 -10.89 -15.48 -14.32
C PHE A 84 -11.55 -15.87 -15.64
N ARG A 85 -11.63 -14.91 -16.57
CA ARG A 85 -12.10 -15.14 -17.94
C ARG A 85 -11.15 -14.47 -18.93
N PRO A 86 -10.43 -15.23 -19.77
CA PRO A 86 -9.57 -14.66 -20.80
C PRO A 86 -10.38 -13.75 -21.73
N SER A 87 -10.02 -12.47 -21.79
CA SER A 87 -10.64 -11.50 -22.70
C SER A 87 -10.01 -11.55 -24.10
N GLN A 88 -10.71 -10.99 -25.09
CA GLN A 88 -10.11 -10.80 -26.42
C GLN A 88 -8.90 -9.86 -26.36
N GLU A 89 -9.00 -8.79 -25.57
CA GLU A 89 -7.89 -7.83 -25.37
C GLU A 89 -6.62 -8.49 -24.82
N MET A 90 -6.75 -9.47 -23.93
CA MET A 90 -5.60 -10.25 -23.45
C MET A 90 -4.97 -11.08 -24.57
N ARG A 91 -5.78 -11.71 -25.42
CA ARG A 91 -5.28 -12.51 -26.55
C ARG A 91 -4.54 -11.64 -27.55
N ASP A 92 -5.13 -10.49 -27.89
CA ASP A 92 -4.53 -9.51 -28.80
C ASP A 92 -3.23 -8.94 -28.21
N THR A 93 -3.19 -8.71 -26.89
CA THR A 93 -1.98 -8.26 -26.19
C THR A 93 -0.86 -9.31 -26.28
N ILE A 94 -1.18 -10.60 -26.08
CA ILE A 94 -0.20 -11.69 -26.18
C ILE A 94 0.36 -11.75 -27.61
N ASP A 95 -0.52 -11.77 -28.62
CA ASP A 95 -0.14 -11.85 -30.03
C ASP A 95 0.71 -10.65 -30.44
N PHE A 96 0.31 -9.44 -30.05
CA PHE A 96 1.07 -8.22 -30.30
C PHE A 96 2.47 -8.28 -29.68
N ILE A 97 2.60 -8.65 -28.40
CA ILE A 97 3.89 -8.71 -27.71
C ILE A 97 4.80 -9.76 -28.38
N GLN A 98 4.27 -10.95 -28.69
CA GLN A 98 5.02 -12.01 -29.36
C GLN A 98 5.48 -11.59 -30.76
N THR A 99 4.59 -11.00 -31.56
CA THR A 99 4.90 -10.51 -32.91
C THR A 99 5.98 -9.43 -32.87
N MET A 100 5.82 -8.43 -32.00
CA MET A 100 6.79 -7.34 -31.87
C MET A 100 8.14 -7.83 -31.34
N LYS A 101 8.16 -8.83 -30.45
CA LYS A 101 9.40 -9.43 -29.95
C LYS A 101 10.11 -10.21 -31.06
N ALA A 102 9.38 -11.03 -31.81
CA ALA A 102 9.92 -11.80 -32.93
C ALA A 102 10.49 -10.89 -34.03
N GLY A 103 9.82 -9.76 -34.31
CA GLY A 103 10.31 -8.75 -35.24
C GLY A 103 11.46 -7.87 -34.73
N GLY A 104 11.88 -8.02 -33.47
CA GLY A 104 12.95 -7.19 -32.88
C GLY A 104 12.53 -5.74 -32.57
N CYS A 105 11.23 -5.45 -32.58
CA CYS A 105 10.68 -4.09 -32.44
C CYS A 105 9.99 -3.85 -31.08
N LEU A 106 9.98 -4.82 -30.17
CA LEU A 106 9.40 -4.66 -28.84
C LEU A 106 10.33 -3.82 -27.94
N SER A 107 9.95 -2.56 -27.72
CA SER A 107 10.60 -1.69 -26.74
C SER A 107 9.99 -1.82 -25.35
N ASP A 108 10.75 -1.46 -24.32
CA ASP A 108 10.27 -1.43 -22.93
C ASP A 108 9.04 -0.53 -22.75
N ARG A 109 8.98 0.58 -23.47
CA ARG A 109 7.82 1.49 -23.46
C ARG A 109 6.57 0.81 -23.99
N LEU A 110 6.66 0.18 -25.18
CA LEU A 110 5.54 -0.54 -25.78
C LEU A 110 5.09 -1.69 -24.90
N LEU A 111 6.03 -2.43 -24.33
CA LEU A 111 5.72 -3.51 -23.40
C LEU A 111 4.96 -2.98 -22.16
N SER A 112 5.47 -1.91 -21.54
CA SER A 112 4.82 -1.28 -20.40
C SER A 112 3.42 -0.77 -20.75
N GLU A 113 3.23 -0.18 -21.92
CA GLU A 113 1.91 0.29 -22.38
C GLU A 113 0.93 -0.87 -22.50
N GLN A 114 1.31 -1.98 -23.13
CA GLN A 114 0.44 -3.15 -23.26
C GLN A 114 0.09 -3.79 -21.92
N LEU A 115 1.08 -3.99 -21.04
CA LEU A 115 0.83 -4.62 -19.75
C LEU A 115 0.05 -3.71 -18.78
N SER A 116 0.20 -2.37 -18.90
CA SER A 116 -0.46 -1.41 -18.01
C SER A 116 -1.98 -1.39 -18.10
N LYS A 117 -2.55 -1.89 -19.21
CA LYS A 117 -4.00 -2.03 -19.41
C LYS A 117 -4.66 -2.91 -18.35
N PHE A 118 -3.90 -3.86 -17.80
CA PHE A 118 -4.37 -4.86 -16.84
C PHE A 118 -3.98 -4.51 -15.39
N ARG A 119 -3.64 -3.25 -15.08
CA ARG A 119 -3.30 -2.83 -13.70
C ARG A 119 -4.45 -3.13 -12.73
N GLY A 120 -4.10 -3.74 -11.60
CA GLY A 120 -5.08 -4.18 -10.60
C GLY A 120 -5.92 -5.40 -11.02
N GLU A 121 -5.65 -6.01 -12.17
CA GLU A 121 -6.27 -7.26 -12.61
C GLU A 121 -5.30 -8.43 -12.39
N GLU A 122 -5.14 -8.82 -11.12
CA GLU A 122 -4.12 -9.77 -10.67
C GLU A 122 -4.13 -11.09 -11.46
N MET A 123 -5.32 -11.69 -11.64
CA MET A 123 -5.44 -12.95 -12.38
C MET A 123 -5.10 -12.80 -13.88
N ASN A 124 -5.46 -11.67 -14.49
CA ASN A 124 -5.12 -11.39 -15.88
C ASN A 124 -3.61 -11.22 -16.04
N LEU A 125 -2.96 -10.50 -15.13
CA LEU A 125 -1.51 -10.34 -15.11
C LEU A 125 -0.76 -11.64 -14.85
N ILE A 126 -1.25 -12.51 -13.95
CA ILE A 126 -0.70 -13.86 -13.73
C ILE A 126 -0.80 -14.69 -15.01
N TYR A 127 -1.95 -14.67 -15.69
CA TYR A 127 -2.12 -15.40 -16.94
C TYR A 127 -1.18 -14.88 -18.03
N LEU A 128 -1.09 -13.56 -18.19
CA LEU A 128 -0.18 -12.92 -19.15
C LEU A 128 1.28 -13.28 -18.85
N ARG A 129 1.69 -13.26 -17.57
CA ARG A 129 3.02 -13.70 -17.12
C ARG A 129 3.30 -15.12 -17.58
N GLU A 130 2.39 -16.06 -17.34
CA GLU A 130 2.59 -17.46 -17.71
C GLU A 130 2.65 -17.68 -19.23
N LYS A 131 1.88 -16.90 -20.01
CA LYS A 131 1.91 -16.98 -21.47
C LYS A 131 3.12 -16.33 -22.11
N LEU A 132 3.71 -15.33 -21.45
CA LEU A 132 4.76 -14.49 -22.02
C LEU A 132 6.14 -14.70 -21.37
N LYS A 133 6.27 -15.51 -20.32
CA LYS A 133 7.53 -15.71 -19.60
C LYS A 133 8.70 -16.15 -20.49
N ASP A 134 8.45 -17.00 -21.49
CA ASP A 134 9.49 -17.47 -22.41
C ASP A 134 9.83 -16.43 -23.50
N CYS A 135 8.97 -15.42 -23.67
CA CYS A 135 9.12 -14.35 -24.66
C CYS A 135 9.83 -13.11 -24.09
N ILE A 136 9.45 -12.69 -22.88
CA ILE A 136 9.89 -11.42 -22.26
C ILE A 136 10.40 -11.58 -20.82
N GLY A 137 10.48 -12.81 -20.31
CA GLY A 137 10.79 -13.07 -18.91
C GLY A 137 9.65 -12.68 -17.96
N THR A 138 9.93 -12.71 -16.66
CA THR A 138 8.93 -12.39 -15.62
C THR A 138 9.11 -11.01 -14.99
N ALA A 139 10.30 -10.41 -15.09
CA ALA A 139 10.62 -9.13 -14.46
C ALA A 139 9.65 -7.98 -14.82
N PRO A 140 9.09 -7.88 -16.04
CA PRO A 140 8.08 -6.86 -16.37
C PRO A 140 6.81 -6.95 -15.51
N PHE A 141 6.46 -8.15 -15.03
CA PHE A 141 5.25 -8.41 -14.27
C PHE A 141 5.41 -8.14 -12.77
N ASP A 142 6.63 -8.25 -12.22
CA ASP A 142 6.86 -8.11 -10.78
C ASP A 142 6.53 -6.70 -10.24
N LYS A 143 6.45 -5.69 -11.14
CA LYS A 143 6.01 -4.32 -10.83
C LYS A 143 4.50 -4.11 -10.92
N LEU A 144 3.76 -5.08 -11.45
CA LEU A 144 2.33 -5.00 -11.74
C LEU A 144 1.53 -5.98 -10.87
N THR A 145 2.11 -7.14 -10.53
CA THR A 145 1.45 -8.17 -9.72
C THR A 145 1.71 -7.99 -8.23
N PHE A 146 0.75 -8.42 -7.42
CA PHE A 146 0.89 -8.60 -5.98
C PHE A 146 1.45 -9.98 -5.63
N SER A 147 1.22 -10.97 -6.49
CA SER A 147 1.84 -12.28 -6.46
C SER A 147 3.27 -12.27 -7.01
N GLY A 148 3.99 -13.35 -6.74
CA GLY A 148 5.34 -13.56 -7.24
C GLY A 148 5.76 -15.02 -7.17
N TYR A 149 7.06 -15.26 -7.28
CA TYR A 149 7.65 -16.58 -7.11
C TYR A 149 8.86 -16.50 -6.19
N SER A 150 9.08 -17.53 -5.38
CA SER A 150 10.33 -17.69 -4.66
C SER A 150 11.49 -17.85 -5.65
N LYS A 151 12.71 -17.55 -5.21
CA LYS A 151 13.89 -18.02 -5.95
C LYS A 151 13.88 -19.55 -5.96
N ALA A 152 14.29 -20.13 -7.08
CA ALA A 152 14.58 -21.56 -7.14
C ALA A 152 15.90 -21.82 -6.41
N ASP A 153 15.94 -22.86 -5.59
CA ASP A 153 17.15 -23.33 -4.91
C ASP A 153 17.51 -24.73 -5.43
N ILE A 154 18.74 -25.20 -5.16
CA ILE A 154 19.17 -26.54 -5.55
C ILE A 154 18.21 -27.58 -4.94
N GLY A 155 17.45 -28.27 -5.79
CA GLY A 155 16.47 -29.27 -5.39
C GLY A 155 15.09 -28.72 -4.98
N ARG A 156 14.86 -27.40 -5.06
CA ARG A 156 13.55 -26.79 -4.79
C ARG A 156 13.11 -25.89 -5.95
N PRO A 157 12.07 -26.27 -6.72
CA PRO A 157 11.56 -25.40 -7.77
C PRO A 157 11.00 -24.10 -7.16
N ALA A 158 10.99 -23.03 -7.96
CA ALA A 158 10.36 -21.78 -7.59
C ALA A 158 8.89 -22.02 -7.20
N GLN A 159 8.48 -21.51 -6.05
CA GLN A 159 7.12 -21.67 -5.53
C GLN A 159 6.33 -20.38 -5.75
N PHE A 160 5.09 -20.51 -6.19
CA PHE A 160 4.18 -19.39 -6.32
C PHE A 160 3.89 -18.77 -4.95
N ILE A 161 3.98 -17.46 -4.89
CA ILE A 161 3.65 -16.65 -3.71
C ILE A 161 2.33 -15.94 -4.02
N PRO A 162 1.23 -16.28 -3.32
CA PRO A 162 -0.08 -15.72 -3.60
C PRO A 162 -0.16 -14.23 -3.22
N PRO A 163 -1.05 -13.46 -3.86
CA PRO A 163 -1.22 -12.03 -3.60
C PRO A 163 -1.61 -11.74 -2.15
N ASP A 164 -2.29 -12.67 -1.46
CA ASP A 164 -2.67 -12.55 -0.04
C ASP A 164 -1.49 -12.28 0.87
N ARG A 165 -0.29 -12.78 0.51
CA ARG A 165 0.91 -12.50 1.31
C ARG A 165 1.21 -11.00 1.37
N TYR A 166 0.98 -10.25 0.29
CA TYR A 166 1.18 -8.81 0.27
C TYR A 166 0.26 -8.10 1.26
N PHE A 167 -1.03 -8.43 1.23
CA PHE A 167 -2.03 -7.83 2.11
C PHE A 167 -1.84 -8.26 3.57
N ASN A 168 -1.40 -9.49 3.82
CA ASN A 168 -1.01 -9.94 5.16
C ASN A 168 0.16 -9.11 5.71
N GLN A 169 1.19 -8.86 4.91
CA GLN A 169 2.30 -8.00 5.32
C GLN A 169 1.87 -6.56 5.63
N LEU A 170 0.93 -6.03 4.83
CA LEU A 170 0.36 -4.70 5.07
C LEU A 170 -0.47 -4.65 6.37
N ARG A 171 -1.29 -5.67 6.65
CA ARG A 171 -2.04 -5.76 7.92
C ARG A 171 -1.10 -5.89 9.12
N GLU A 172 -0.06 -6.71 9.01
CA GLU A 172 0.96 -6.84 10.06
C GLU A 172 1.71 -5.53 10.32
N SER A 173 2.02 -4.75 9.28
CA SER A 173 2.70 -3.46 9.47
C SER A 173 1.81 -2.44 10.17
N LEU A 174 0.50 -2.45 9.87
CA LEU A 174 -0.50 -1.65 10.57
C LEU A 174 -0.62 -2.04 12.04
N GLU A 175 -0.73 -3.34 12.35
CA GLU A 175 -0.81 -3.85 13.72
C GLU A 175 0.42 -3.47 14.56
N LYS A 176 1.61 -3.54 13.95
CA LYS A 176 2.88 -3.16 14.58
C LYS A 176 3.09 -1.64 14.63
N SER A 177 2.19 -0.84 14.05
CA SER A 177 2.35 0.60 13.87
C SER A 177 3.67 0.98 13.17
N ASP A 178 4.14 0.12 12.25
CA ASP A 178 5.32 0.39 11.43
C ASP A 178 4.92 1.27 10.24
N ASN A 179 4.92 2.58 10.49
CA ASN A 179 4.54 3.58 9.49
C ASN A 179 5.46 3.58 8.27
N THR A 180 6.72 3.18 8.41
CA THR A 180 7.68 3.18 7.29
C THR A 180 7.38 2.03 6.35
N MET A 181 7.21 0.81 6.88
CA MET A 181 6.82 -0.34 6.08
C MET A 181 5.43 -0.16 5.47
N THR A 182 4.48 0.38 6.24
CA THR A 182 3.12 0.65 5.76
C THR A 182 3.13 1.62 4.58
N ASP A 183 3.85 2.75 4.67
CA ASP A 183 3.98 3.73 3.57
C ASP A 183 4.63 3.11 2.32
N TYR A 184 5.66 2.28 2.49
CA TYR A 184 6.29 1.54 1.39
C TYR A 184 5.31 0.59 0.69
N LEU A 185 4.59 -0.24 1.46
CA LEU A 185 3.59 -1.17 0.92
C LEU A 185 2.39 -0.44 0.30
N MET A 186 1.95 0.68 0.87
CA MET A 186 0.88 1.46 0.26
C MET A 186 1.32 2.14 -1.04
N GLY A 187 2.54 2.66 -1.13
CA GLY A 187 3.09 3.19 -2.38
C GLY A 187 3.22 2.12 -3.47
N GLY A 188 3.65 0.90 -3.09
CA GLY A 188 3.66 -0.25 -3.99
C GLY A 188 2.26 -0.68 -4.45
N LEU A 189 1.25 -0.56 -3.58
CA LEU A 189 -0.13 -0.88 -3.88
C LEU A 189 -0.71 0.11 -4.88
N GLU A 190 -0.60 1.42 -4.60
CA GLU A 190 -1.08 2.49 -5.49
C GLU A 190 -0.46 2.38 -6.88
N SER A 191 0.86 2.11 -6.96
CA SER A 191 1.56 1.91 -8.23
C SER A 191 1.01 0.72 -9.03
N ARG A 192 0.83 -0.45 -8.41
CA ARG A 192 0.32 -1.67 -9.08
C ARG A 192 -1.12 -1.51 -9.54
N LEU A 193 -1.94 -0.80 -8.77
CA LEU A 193 -3.32 -0.48 -9.11
C LEU A 193 -3.44 0.66 -10.13
N GLY A 194 -2.39 1.47 -10.32
CA GLY A 194 -2.45 2.65 -11.16
C GLY A 194 -3.36 3.75 -10.61
N ILE A 195 -3.43 3.86 -9.29
CA ILE A 195 -4.25 4.85 -8.58
C ILE A 195 -3.36 5.79 -7.77
N GLU A 196 -3.95 6.88 -7.30
CA GLU A 196 -3.27 7.80 -6.41
C GLU A 196 -4.29 8.47 -5.48
N SER A 197 -4.18 8.22 -4.18
CA SER A 197 -5.08 8.81 -3.20
C SER A 197 -4.68 10.24 -2.82
N ALA A 198 -5.67 11.11 -2.64
CA ALA A 198 -5.45 12.49 -2.19
C ALA A 198 -4.82 12.53 -0.78
N ASP A 199 -5.28 11.67 0.12
CA ASP A 199 -4.73 11.56 1.47
C ASP A 199 -3.32 10.97 1.46
N GLY A 200 -3.00 10.06 0.54
CA GLY A 200 -1.63 9.57 0.33
C GLY A 200 -0.67 10.66 -0.12
N LYS A 201 -1.09 11.54 -1.04
CA LYS A 201 -0.30 12.72 -1.42
C LYS A 201 -0.02 13.62 -0.21
N ARG A 202 -1.06 13.95 0.55
CA ARG A 202 -0.97 14.82 1.73
C ARG A 202 -0.04 14.21 2.78
N TYR A 203 -0.22 12.94 3.10
CA TYR A 203 0.63 12.21 4.06
C TYR A 203 2.11 12.28 3.67
N LYS A 204 2.44 12.01 2.40
CA LYS A 204 3.81 12.06 1.89
C LYS A 204 4.41 13.48 1.96
N GLN A 205 3.62 14.51 1.67
CA GLN A 205 4.03 15.91 1.80
C GLN A 205 4.29 16.31 3.26
N GLU A 206 3.38 15.96 4.19
CA GLU A 206 3.56 16.21 5.63
C GLU A 206 4.82 15.52 6.17
N ARG A 207 5.09 14.28 5.74
CA ARG A 207 6.33 13.53 6.07
C ARG A 207 7.59 14.22 5.53
N GLN A 208 7.60 14.65 4.27
CA GLN A 208 8.77 15.35 3.72
C GLN A 208 9.03 16.69 4.44
N ALA A 209 7.99 17.45 4.74
CA ALA A 209 8.11 18.70 5.47
C ALA A 209 8.67 18.48 6.88
N SER A 210 8.24 17.44 7.59
CA SER A 210 8.78 17.11 8.92
C SER A 210 10.26 16.70 8.89
N VAL A 211 10.72 15.95 7.87
CA VAL A 211 12.13 15.57 7.71
C VAL A 211 13.03 16.77 7.39
N ASN A 212 12.54 17.69 6.54
CA ASN A 212 13.28 18.89 6.18
C ASN A 212 13.33 19.92 7.32
N GLY A 213 12.26 20.02 8.12
CA GLY A 213 12.19 20.89 9.30
C GLY A 213 13.17 20.50 10.42
N THR A 214 13.44 19.19 10.62
CA THR A 214 14.47 18.73 11.55
C THR A 214 15.90 18.94 11.04
N SER A 215 16.12 18.91 9.72
CA SER A 215 17.47 19.10 9.14
C SER A 215 17.96 20.55 9.18
N GLN A 216 17.09 21.54 9.40
CA GLN A 216 17.47 22.96 9.54
C GLN A 216 17.78 23.37 10.99
N LEU A 217 17.71 22.44 11.95
CA LEU A 217 17.97 22.67 13.37
C LEU A 217 19.27 22.00 13.87
N ILE A 218 20.14 21.57 12.95
CA ILE A 218 21.48 21.01 13.25
C ILE A 218 22.55 21.98 12.76
#